data_AF-A0A1F7GA29-F1
#
_entry.id   AF-A0A1F7GA29-F1
#
_cell.length_a   1.000
_cell.length_b   1.000
_cell.length_c   1.000
_cell.angle_alpha   90.00
_cell.angle_beta   90.00
_cell.angle_gamma   90.00
#
_symmetry.space_group_name_H-M   'P 1'
#
loop_
_entity.id
_entity.type
_entity.pdbx_description
1 polymer ?
#
loop_
_entity_poly.entity_id
_entity_poly.type
_entity_poly.pdbx_seq_one_letter_code
_entity_poly.pdbx_strand_id
1 'polypeptide(L)'
;MSFAPLKTIEDLAITETPRPDVSSFTAFTEEKINNFITAVINTTMFLPHYFSVKHLLKTLFLPWKNLTEKKKMSGEGLDALFNRLSFNIISRLVGSTVRIMTLITYLFVQIAFVLFLPIAFTIFLLILPLQYLAQLGHTAKKQDEEEKKVKMSFISSHMLDPKNQKVVEEW
;
A
#
# COMPACT_ATOMS: atom_id res chain seq x y z
N MET A 1 18.69 -13.90 29.55
CA MET A 1 17.49 -13.19 29.02
C MET A 1 17.72 -11.72 29.33
N SER A 2 18.36 -10.99 28.41
CA SER A 2 18.79 -9.60 28.61
C SER A 2 17.70 -8.68 28.10
N PHE A 3 17.10 -7.87 28.97
CA PHE A 3 16.13 -6.85 28.57
C PHE A 3 16.86 -5.76 27.77
N ALA A 4 16.38 -5.46 26.57
CA ALA A 4 16.83 -4.31 25.80
C ALA A 4 16.44 -3.02 26.57
N PRO A 5 17.32 -2.00 26.65
CA PRO A 5 16.98 -0.76 27.32
C PRO A 5 15.83 -0.04 26.60
N LEU A 6 14.86 0.44 27.37
CA LEU A 6 13.77 1.28 26.90
C LEU A 6 14.34 2.54 26.25
N LYS A 7 14.02 2.77 24.98
CA LYS A 7 14.36 4.01 24.26
C LYS A 7 13.84 5.21 25.05
N THR A 8 14.74 6.11 25.43
CA THR A 8 14.44 7.37 26.11
C THR A 8 13.58 8.25 25.20
N ILE A 9 12.75 9.13 25.77
CA ILE A 9 11.82 10.02 25.04
C ILE A 9 12.55 10.87 23.97
N GLU A 10 13.84 11.14 24.15
CA GLU A 10 14.71 11.82 23.18
C GLU A 10 14.91 11.02 21.87
N ASP A 11 14.97 9.69 21.93
CA ASP A 11 15.08 8.82 20.74
C ASP A 11 13.78 8.76 19.93
N LEU A 12 12.64 9.12 20.53
CA LEU A 12 11.34 9.21 19.83
C LEU A 12 11.19 10.54 19.07
N ALA A 13 11.96 11.57 19.42
CA ALA A 13 11.95 12.85 18.71
C ALA A 13 12.73 12.81 17.37
N ILE A 14 13.65 11.87 17.21
CA ILE A 14 14.53 11.78 16.03
C ILE A 14 13.86 11.01 14.86
N THR A 15 12.72 10.37 15.09
CA THR A 15 11.90 9.75 14.02
C THR A 15 10.82 10.67 13.46
N GLU A 16 10.91 11.99 13.69
CA GLU A 16 10.16 12.93 12.87
C GLU A 16 10.71 12.86 11.44
N THR A 17 9.96 12.22 10.55
CA THR A 17 10.15 12.36 9.10
C THR A 17 10.38 13.84 8.79
N PRO A 18 11.35 14.20 7.92
CA PRO A 18 11.66 15.59 7.62
C PRO A 18 10.36 16.36 7.38
N ARG A 19 10.10 17.36 8.23
CA ARG A 19 8.90 18.19 8.10
C ARG A 19 8.89 18.73 6.67
N PRO A 20 7.81 18.53 5.89
CA PRO A 20 7.80 19.00 4.51
C PRO A 20 8.11 20.48 4.52
N ASP A 21 9.21 20.84 3.86
CA ASP A 21 9.63 22.21 3.72
C ASP A 21 8.54 22.96 2.95
N VAL A 22 7.69 23.68 3.70
CA VAL A 22 6.61 24.49 3.15
C VAL A 22 7.10 25.74 2.45
N SER A 23 8.42 26.03 2.47
CA SER A 23 8.96 27.23 1.86
C SER A 23 8.90 27.21 0.33
N SER A 24 8.92 26.02 -0.28
CA SER A 24 8.92 25.89 -1.74
C SER A 24 7.87 24.92 -2.26
N PHE A 25 7.02 25.41 -3.18
CA PHE A 25 6.05 24.60 -3.91
C PHE A 25 6.70 23.42 -4.66
N THR A 26 7.96 23.60 -5.08
CA THR A 26 8.76 22.59 -5.77
C THR A 26 9.05 21.38 -4.89
N ALA A 27 9.48 21.59 -3.64
CA ALA A 27 9.79 20.49 -2.71
C ALA A 27 8.53 19.68 -2.39
N PHE A 28 7.39 20.36 -2.14
CA PHE A 28 6.10 19.69 -1.95
C PHE A 28 5.70 18.84 -3.16
N THR A 29 5.82 19.39 -4.36
CA THR A 29 5.41 18.70 -5.59
C THR A 29 6.28 17.48 -5.86
N GLU A 30 7.60 17.59 -5.66
CA GLU A 30 8.55 16.49 -5.81
C GLU A 30 8.23 15.33 -4.86
N GLU A 31 7.97 15.63 -3.58
CA GLU A 31 7.59 14.62 -2.59
C GLU A 31 6.30 13.89 -2.99
N LYS A 32 5.26 14.63 -3.41
CA LYS A 32 3.98 14.04 -3.83
C LYS A 32 4.12 13.19 -5.09
N ILE A 33 4.91 13.62 -6.07
CA ILE A 33 5.16 12.85 -7.29
C ILE A 33 5.92 11.55 -6.96
N ASN A 34 6.97 11.63 -6.14
CA ASN A 34 7.74 10.45 -5.74
C ASN A 34 6.88 9.43 -5.00
N ASN A 35 5.99 9.90 -4.12
CA ASN A 35 5.02 9.06 -3.43
C ASN A 35 4.01 8.42 -4.41
N PHE A 36 3.52 9.17 -5.39
CA PHE A 36 2.62 8.64 -6.42
C PHE A 36 3.30 7.55 -7.26
N ILE A 37 4.53 7.81 -7.75
CA ILE A 37 5.30 6.83 -8.53
C ILE A 37 5.55 5.57 -7.70
N THR A 38 5.93 5.73 -6.44
CA THR A 38 6.13 4.60 -5.51
C THR A 38 4.85 3.78 -5.34
N ALA A 39 3.70 4.43 -5.21
CA ALA A 39 2.40 3.75 -5.13
C ALA A 39 2.07 2.98 -6.42
N VAL A 40 2.36 3.54 -7.59
CA VAL A 40 2.17 2.88 -8.89
C VAL A 40 3.08 1.66 -9.03
N ILE A 41 4.37 1.77 -8.69
CA ILE A 41 5.32 0.67 -8.74
C ILE A 41 4.90 -0.46 -7.79
N ASN A 42 4.56 -0.11 -6.54
CA ASN A 42 4.10 -1.07 -5.54
C ASN A 42 2.84 -1.81 -6.01
N THR A 43 1.87 -1.09 -6.56
CA THR A 43 0.64 -1.68 -7.10
C THR A 43 0.96 -2.62 -8.27
N THR A 44 1.84 -2.21 -9.18
CA THR A 44 2.27 -3.02 -10.33
C THR A 44 3.01 -4.28 -9.91
N MET A 45 3.80 -4.24 -8.84
CA MET A 45 4.47 -5.40 -8.26
C MET A 45 3.50 -6.32 -7.51
N PHE A 46 2.48 -5.74 -6.87
CA PHE A 46 1.46 -6.48 -6.11
C PHE A 46 0.51 -7.28 -7.02
N LEU A 47 0.02 -6.70 -8.13
CA LEU A 47 -0.93 -7.37 -9.02
C LEU A 47 -0.52 -8.80 -9.46
N PRO A 48 0.68 -9.02 -10.05
CA PRO A 48 1.08 -10.36 -10.48
C PRO A 48 1.35 -11.31 -9.30
N HIS A 49 1.66 -10.77 -8.12
CA HIS A 49 1.81 -11.55 -6.88
C HIS A 49 0.45 -12.01 -6.35
N TYR A 50 -0.53 -11.11 -6.29
CA TYR A 50 -1.90 -11.39 -5.83
C TYR A 50 -2.57 -12.49 -6.65
N PHE A 51 -2.47 -12.42 -7.98
CA PHE A 51 -3.01 -13.46 -8.87
C PHE A 51 -2.10 -14.69 -9.00
N SER A 52 -0.95 -14.72 -8.31
CA SER A 52 0.02 -15.82 -8.34
C SER A 52 0.38 -16.28 -9.76
N VAL A 53 0.54 -15.33 -10.69
CA VAL A 53 0.61 -15.58 -12.14
C VAL A 53 1.72 -16.59 -12.48
N LYS A 54 2.89 -16.46 -11.84
CA LYS A 54 4.01 -17.39 -12.00
C LYS A 54 3.66 -18.83 -11.64
N HIS A 55 2.85 -19.03 -10.59
CA HIS A 55 2.43 -20.36 -10.16
C HIS A 55 1.34 -20.93 -11.07
N LEU A 56 0.39 -20.11 -11.51
CA LEU A 56 -0.67 -20.52 -12.42
C LEU A 56 -0.12 -20.99 -13.78
N LEU A 57 0.86 -20.27 -14.33
CA LEU A 57 1.53 -20.66 -15.58
C LEU A 57 2.27 -22.00 -15.44
N LYS A 58 2.94 -22.24 -14.31
CA LYS A 58 3.63 -23.52 -14.03
C LYS A 58 2.66 -24.68 -13.82
N THR A 59 1.48 -24.42 -13.27
CA THR A 59 0.50 -25.45 -12.91
C THR A 59 -0.62 -25.62 -13.94
N LEU A 60 -0.54 -24.93 -15.08
CA LEU A 60 -1.59 -24.92 -16.11
C LEU A 60 -1.99 -26.33 -16.55
N PHE A 61 -0.99 -27.21 -16.75
CA PHE A 61 -1.20 -28.58 -17.17
C PHE A 61 -1.06 -29.60 -16.03
N LEU A 62 -0.98 -29.17 -14.77
CA LEU A 62 -0.96 -30.10 -13.64
C LEU A 62 -2.38 -30.63 -13.38
N PRO A 63 -2.53 -31.94 -13.10
CA PRO A 63 -3.83 -32.55 -12.81
C PRO A 63 -4.50 -31.88 -11.63
N TRP A 64 -5.79 -31.62 -11.75
CA TRP A 64 -6.58 -31.01 -10.69
C TRP A 64 -6.75 -32.01 -9.54
N LYS A 65 -6.48 -31.56 -8.30
CA LYS A 65 -6.62 -32.35 -7.07
C LYS A 65 -5.90 -33.72 -7.06
N ASN A 66 -4.86 -33.91 -7.88
CA ASN A 66 -4.14 -35.19 -7.96
C ASN A 66 -5.08 -36.40 -8.06
N LEU A 67 -6.21 -36.26 -8.78
CA LEU A 67 -7.13 -37.35 -9.07
C LEU A 67 -6.52 -38.24 -10.16
N THR A 68 -5.41 -38.87 -9.84
CA THR A 68 -4.78 -39.88 -10.65
C THR A 68 -5.19 -41.23 -10.09
N GLU A 69 -5.99 -41.99 -10.81
CA GLU A 69 -6.18 -43.39 -10.47
C GLU A 69 -4.81 -44.07 -10.52
N LYS A 70 -4.32 -44.59 -9.38
CA LYS A 70 -3.09 -45.38 -9.32
C LYS A 70 -3.41 -46.78 -9.84
N LYS A 71 -2.57 -47.29 -10.76
CA LYS A 71 -2.69 -48.64 -11.35
C LYS A 71 -2.95 -49.66 -10.23
N LYS A 72 -4.12 -50.31 -10.25
CA LYS A 72 -4.43 -51.39 -9.31
C LYS A 72 -4.18 -52.72 -10.01
N MET A 73 -2.93 -53.19 -9.88
CA MET A 73 -2.45 -54.51 -10.33
C MET A 73 -2.40 -54.76 -11.86
N SER A 74 -1.64 -55.81 -12.21
CA SER A 74 -1.21 -56.19 -13.56
C SER A 74 -2.29 -57.02 -14.26
N GLY A 75 -2.80 -56.57 -15.41
CA GLY A 75 -3.80 -57.29 -16.21
C GLY A 75 -4.97 -56.45 -16.76
N GLU A 76 -4.93 -55.12 -16.65
CA GLU A 76 -6.00 -54.24 -17.16
C GLU A 76 -6.00 -54.19 -18.70
N GLY A 77 -7.16 -54.53 -19.32
CA GLY A 77 -7.35 -54.50 -20.78
C GLY A 77 -7.34 -53.09 -21.38
N LEU A 78 -7.32 -52.99 -22.72
CA LEU A 78 -7.26 -51.70 -23.45
C LEU A 78 -8.38 -50.72 -23.04
N ASP A 79 -9.57 -51.23 -22.72
CA ASP A 79 -10.71 -50.41 -22.28
C ASP A 79 -10.44 -49.69 -20.95
N ALA A 80 -9.81 -50.37 -19.99
CA ALA A 80 -9.45 -49.77 -18.70
C ALA A 80 -8.36 -48.70 -18.87
N LEU A 81 -7.44 -48.91 -19.82
CA LEU A 81 -6.40 -47.95 -20.17
C LEU A 81 -7.02 -46.68 -20.79
N PHE A 82 -7.97 -46.86 -21.71
CA PHE A 82 -8.68 -45.75 -22.35
C PHE A 82 -9.54 -44.94 -21.38
N ASN A 83 -10.24 -45.61 -20.47
CA ASN A 83 -11.03 -44.94 -19.42
C ASN A 83 -10.14 -44.10 -18.50
N ARG A 84 -9.01 -44.66 -18.05
CA ARG A 84 -8.06 -43.95 -17.18
C ARG A 84 -7.40 -42.77 -17.90
N LEU A 85 -7.06 -42.91 -19.18
CA LEU A 85 -6.52 -41.82 -19.97
C LEU A 85 -7.55 -40.68 -20.11
N SER A 86 -8.79 -41.03 -20.47
CA SER A 86 -9.89 -40.07 -20.62
C SER A 86 -10.17 -39.33 -19.31
N PHE A 87 -10.22 -40.04 -18.18
CA PHE A 87 -10.45 -39.43 -16.86
C PHE A 87 -9.34 -38.44 -16.47
N ASN A 88 -8.07 -38.79 -16.71
CA ASN A 88 -6.95 -37.90 -16.44
C ASN A 88 -6.95 -36.66 -17.36
N ILE A 89 -7.33 -36.82 -18.63
CA ILE A 89 -7.46 -35.70 -19.57
C ILE A 89 -8.56 -34.75 -19.10
N ILE A 90 -9.74 -35.28 -18.79
CA ILE A 90 -10.88 -34.48 -18.30
C ILE A 90 -10.50 -33.73 -17.02
N SER A 91 -9.86 -34.41 -16.06
CA SER A 91 -9.40 -33.78 -14.81
C SER A 91 -8.39 -32.65 -15.04
N ARG A 92 -7.43 -32.82 -15.97
CA ARG A 92 -6.48 -31.77 -16.35
C ARG A 92 -7.17 -30.60 -17.07
N LEU A 93 -8.14 -30.88 -17.94
CA LEU A 93 -8.89 -29.83 -18.66
C LEU A 93 -9.68 -28.96 -17.69
N VAL A 94 -10.43 -29.56 -16.76
CA VAL A 94 -11.19 -28.80 -15.75
C VAL A 94 -10.26 -27.88 -14.95
N GLY A 95 -9.12 -28.41 -14.51
CA GLY A 95 -8.15 -27.61 -13.76
C GLY A 95 -7.44 -26.54 -14.58
N SER A 96 -7.18 -26.81 -15.86
CA SER A 96 -6.64 -25.83 -16.80
C SER A 96 -7.64 -24.69 -17.02
N THR A 97 -8.93 -25.00 -17.24
CA THR A 97 -9.98 -24.01 -17.46
C THR A 97 -10.07 -23.00 -16.33
N VAL A 98 -10.11 -23.45 -15.06
CA VAL A 98 -10.17 -22.53 -13.92
C VAL A 98 -8.94 -21.61 -13.87
N ARG A 99 -7.74 -22.15 -14.10
CA ARG A 99 -6.49 -21.36 -14.11
C ARG A 99 -6.44 -20.37 -15.27
N ILE A 100 -6.93 -20.76 -16.45
CA ILE A 100 -7.07 -19.89 -17.63
C ILE A 100 -8.04 -18.75 -17.30
N MET A 101 -9.18 -19.02 -16.67
CA MET A 101 -10.12 -17.97 -16.27
C MET A 101 -9.48 -16.97 -15.31
N THR A 102 -8.72 -17.44 -14.31
CA THR A 102 -7.98 -16.54 -13.41
C THR A 102 -6.93 -15.71 -14.16
N LEU A 103 -6.21 -16.29 -15.13
CA LEU A 103 -5.26 -15.60 -15.99
C LEU A 103 -5.94 -14.53 -16.86
N ILE A 104 -7.12 -14.81 -17.40
CA ILE A 104 -7.93 -13.85 -18.16
C ILE A 104 -8.37 -12.70 -17.27
N THR A 105 -8.86 -12.98 -16.06
CA THR A 105 -9.20 -11.93 -15.09
C THR A 105 -8.00 -11.06 -14.75
N TYR A 106 -6.82 -11.66 -14.53
CA TYR A 106 -5.58 -10.91 -14.32
C TYR A 106 -5.28 -9.96 -15.49
N LEU A 107 -5.37 -10.44 -16.74
CA LEU A 107 -5.15 -9.60 -17.92
C LEU A 107 -6.15 -8.46 -17.99
N PHE A 108 -7.43 -8.72 -17.71
CA PHE A 108 -8.46 -7.68 -17.71
C PHE A 108 -8.20 -6.60 -16.66
N VAL A 109 -7.83 -7.00 -15.44
CA VAL A 109 -7.47 -6.07 -14.35
C VAL A 109 -6.22 -5.28 -14.70
N GLN A 110 -5.20 -5.92 -15.30
CA GLN A 110 -3.96 -5.27 -15.71
C GLN A 110 -4.22 -4.22 -16.80
N ILE A 111 -5.05 -4.54 -17.79
CA ILE A 111 -5.44 -3.61 -18.86
C ILE A 111 -6.22 -2.43 -18.28
N ALA A 112 -7.20 -2.71 -17.40
CA ALA A 112 -7.96 -1.66 -16.72
C ALA A 112 -7.03 -0.74 -15.92
N PHE A 113 -6.09 -1.30 -15.15
CA PHE A 113 -5.12 -0.51 -14.37
C PHE A 113 -4.30 0.43 -15.26
N VAL A 114 -3.77 -0.05 -16.38
CA VAL A 114 -3.00 0.77 -17.32
C VAL A 114 -3.87 1.85 -17.98
N LEU A 115 -5.12 1.53 -18.31
CA LEU A 115 -6.06 2.47 -18.92
C LEU A 115 -6.50 3.59 -17.96
N PHE A 116 -6.71 3.26 -16.68
CA PHE A 116 -7.09 4.23 -15.65
C PHE A 116 -5.92 5.03 -15.09
N LEU A 117 -4.68 4.56 -15.24
CA LEU A 117 -3.48 5.26 -14.77
C LEU A 117 -3.37 6.73 -15.26
N PRO A 118 -3.52 7.05 -16.57
CA PRO A 118 -3.45 8.44 -17.03
C PRO A 118 -4.59 9.30 -16.49
N ILE A 119 -5.79 8.71 -16.30
CA ILE A 119 -6.93 9.41 -15.70
C ILE A 119 -6.63 9.73 -14.23
N ALA A 120 -6.15 8.74 -13.46
CA ALA A 120 -5.76 8.93 -12.07
C ALA A 120 -4.63 9.96 -11.92
N PHE A 121 -3.64 9.94 -12.82
CA PHE A 121 -2.56 10.93 -12.85
C PHE A 121 -3.07 12.34 -13.13
N THR A 122 -4.01 12.49 -14.06
CA THR A 122 -4.63 13.78 -14.39
C THR A 122 -5.42 14.33 -13.19
N ILE A 123 -6.22 13.48 -12.53
CA ILE A 123 -6.96 13.84 -11.32
C ILE A 123 -6.00 14.22 -10.19
N PHE A 124 -4.91 13.47 -10.01
CA PHE A 124 -3.88 13.79 -9.03
C PHE A 124 -3.27 15.18 -9.27
N LEU A 125 -2.93 15.50 -10.53
CA LEU A 125 -2.39 16.80 -10.92
C LEU A 125 -3.39 17.94 -10.66
N LEU A 126 -4.68 17.70 -10.90
CA LEU A 126 -5.74 18.68 -10.66
C LEU A 126 -5.96 18.97 -9.16
N ILE A 127 -5.79 17.96 -8.30
CA ILE A 127 -5.98 18.06 -6.85
C ILE A 127 -4.71 18.59 -6.14
N LEU A 128 -3.54 18.49 -6.77
CA LEU A 128 -2.25 18.93 -6.22
C LEU A 128 -2.25 20.38 -5.71
N PRO A 129 -2.74 21.41 -6.46
CA PRO A 129 -2.79 22.78 -5.93
C PRO A 129 -3.73 22.91 -4.72
N LEU A 130 -4.85 22.17 -4.70
CA LEU A 130 -5.77 22.17 -3.58
C LEU A 130 -5.13 21.57 -2.32
N GLN A 131 -4.35 20.49 -2.46
CA GLN A 131 -3.60 19.89 -1.36
C GLN A 131 -2.52 20.83 -0.81
N TYR A 132 -1.83 21.55 -1.70
CA TYR A 132 -0.83 22.54 -1.28
C TYR A 132 -1.47 23.66 -0.46
N LEU A 133 -2.60 24.21 -0.91
CA LEU A 133 -3.36 25.23 -0.17
C LEU A 133 -3.86 24.71 1.19
N ALA A 134 -4.39 23.48 1.24
CA ALA A 134 -4.82 22.87 2.48
C ALA A 134 -3.65 22.71 3.47
N GLN A 135 -2.48 22.29 3.00
CA GLN A 135 -1.29 22.15 3.83
C GLN A 135 -0.84 23.48 4.44
N LEU A 136 -0.83 24.58 3.66
CA LEU A 136 -0.52 25.92 4.17
C LEU A 136 -1.49 26.35 5.30
N GLY A 137 -2.79 26.07 5.12
CA GLY A 137 -3.80 26.35 6.15
C GLY A 137 -3.61 25.54 7.44
N HIS A 138 -3.17 24.28 7.33
CA HIS A 138 -2.85 23.44 8.49
C HIS A 138 -1.58 23.89 9.21
N THR A 139 -0.54 24.30 8.49
CA THR A 139 0.70 24.79 9.12
C THR A 139 0.50 26.13 9.82
N ALA A 140 -0.30 27.03 9.27
CA ALA A 140 -0.64 28.30 9.92
C ALA A 140 -1.37 28.08 11.25
N LYS A 141 -2.38 27.20 11.27
CA LYS A 141 -3.11 26.86 12.51
C LYS A 141 -2.22 26.20 13.56
N LYS A 142 -1.31 25.32 13.14
CA LYS A 142 -0.40 24.63 14.05
C LYS A 142 0.58 25.60 14.73
N GLN A 143 1.08 26.59 13.98
CA GLN A 143 1.96 27.62 14.52
C GLN A 143 1.24 28.50 15.56
N ASP A 144 0.01 28.92 15.31
CA ASP A 144 -0.81 29.68 16.27
C ASP A 144 -1.07 28.90 17.57
N GLU A 145 -1.28 27.59 17.47
CA GLU A 145 -1.50 26.73 18.64
C GLU A 145 -0.23 26.52 19.46
N GLU A 146 0.93 26.36 18.81
CA GLU A 146 2.22 26.25 19.49
C GLU A 146 2.61 27.57 20.16
N GLU A 147 2.40 28.72 19.52
CA GLU A 147 2.66 30.04 20.11
C GLU A 147 1.77 30.30 21.33
N LYS A 148 0.50 29.91 21.28
CA LYS A 148 -0.42 29.97 22.43
C LYS A 148 0.01 29.04 23.57
N LYS A 149 0.47 27.83 23.26
CA LYS A 149 0.99 26.89 24.28
C LYS A 149 2.26 27.42 24.95
N VAL A 150 3.19 27.97 24.18
CA VAL A 150 4.41 28.58 24.72
C VAL A 150 4.06 29.78 25.59
N LYS A 151 3.20 30.69 25.11
CA LYS A 151 2.70 31.84 25.91
C LYS A 151 2.04 31.38 27.22
N MET A 152 1.14 30.40 27.17
CA MET A 152 0.50 29.85 28.37
C MET A 152 1.51 29.18 29.32
N SER A 153 2.49 28.46 28.79
CA SER A 153 3.54 27.82 29.61
C SER A 153 4.48 28.83 30.26
N PHE A 154 4.80 29.92 29.56
CA PHE A 154 5.60 31.03 30.08
C PHE A 154 4.82 31.77 31.18
N ILE A 155 3.57 32.13 30.90
CA ILE A 155 2.66 32.78 31.84
C ILE A 155 2.50 31.95 33.12
N SER A 156 2.25 30.64 32.99
CA SER A 156 2.06 29.75 34.13
C SER A 156 3.35 29.53 34.96
N SER A 157 4.52 29.61 34.35
CA SER A 157 5.80 29.36 35.04
C SER A 157 6.43 30.62 35.62
N HIS A 158 6.13 31.80 35.06
CA HIS A 158 6.79 33.06 35.41
C HIS A 158 5.85 34.12 36.01
N MET A 159 4.52 33.94 36.00
CA MET A 159 3.61 34.86 36.72
C MET A 159 3.41 34.45 38.18
N LEU A 160 3.73 35.37 39.09
CA LEU A 160 3.48 35.25 40.52
C LEU A 160 2.06 35.69 40.92
N ASP A 161 1.42 36.57 40.15
CA ASP A 161 0.10 37.13 40.45
C ASP A 161 -0.76 37.32 39.17
N PRO A 162 -2.01 36.83 39.14
CA PRO A 162 -2.87 36.88 37.95
C PRO A 162 -3.33 38.29 37.56
N LYS A 163 -3.16 39.29 38.43
CA LYS A 163 -3.49 40.69 38.14
C LYS A 163 -2.54 41.36 37.14
N ASN A 164 -1.29 40.90 37.05
CA ASN A 164 -0.28 41.48 36.15
C ASN A 164 -0.36 40.93 34.72
N GLN A 165 -1.22 39.94 34.48
CA GLN A 165 -1.37 39.30 33.17
C GLN A 165 -1.70 40.31 32.06
N LYS A 166 -2.59 41.26 32.35
CA LYS A 166 -3.00 42.31 31.39
C LYS A 166 -1.86 43.24 30.99
N VAL A 167 -0.93 43.53 31.89
CA VAL A 167 0.21 44.42 31.62
C VAL A 167 1.26 43.72 30.75
N VAL A 168 1.45 42.41 30.93
CA VAL A 168 2.39 41.60 30.13
C VAL A 168 1.84 41.29 28.75
N GLU A 169 0.52 41.17 28.60
CA GLU A 169 -0.12 40.99 27.29
C GLU A 169 -0.08 42.27 26.42
N GLU A 170 0.05 43.45 27.03
CA GLU A 170 0.14 44.74 26.34
C GLU A 170 1.58 45.18 25.98
N TRP A 171 2.61 44.49 26.50
CA TRP A 171 4.03 44.82 26.29
C TRP A 171 4.68 43.97 25.19
#